data_AF-A0A2H0QSG4-F1
#
_entry.id   AF-A0A2H0QSG4-F1
#
_cell.length_a   1.000
_cell.length_b   1.000
_cell.length_c   1.000
_cell.angle_alpha   90.00
_cell.angle_beta   90.00
_cell.angle_gamma   90.00
#
_symmetry.space_group_name_H-M   'P 1'
#
loop_
_entity.id
_entity.type
_entity.pdbx_description
1 polymer ?
#
loop_
_entity_poly.entity_id
_entity_poly.type
_entity_poly.pdbx_seq_one_letter_code
_entity_poly.pdbx_strand_id
1 'polypeptide(L)'
;MYLQRRSICSVSIDREIFTDKLSAMIKAVLLTIILGLTSCSLSVQRRGPASELDCFETISNMISKKNSFTWVRKQVQSLKWQSRRAQLSMLTWFAQNIWESPQLAQGMAQLMTELKLTKAEFEKLLPDLSKSKRFHFDYRFPKVVLIDNESAQFFKKEISVDQIAELFKLDDEFLEVYRNNSQESLLTAGEWNELLAQFKKLDESERDSVVLGRLIPYFSTLAPKERVLAVREGASFLKGDSSNPRVVTFYKKMKKFEGYQKKLEIKFQGLSESEKQINVMKALKTYENLSLSCRSKGQTFAKRQAAKNGTKFFMGVGLVSTSGSYFYNNWDKEKDSKWYGNLGYDIVTASIFNFAFAKILGNNQSGFATTSVKSYATFAGLDFLSAQAYSELFGVSKDDAVERLNEIVAQPEAREKLEQLFNELESEDLDGDVQKVITDLSQLNEVSSLEEMLASEETREKLIEAISLDMYYKDSGDWIRTGDKGTDRYLFHRAYDSIGTPKGIAVGMVIFNILCRDATNPKKALAKALSIYIADKIASDFIYYKLRRKAINL
;
A
#
# COMPACT_ATOMS: atom_id res chain seq x y z
N MET A 1 -32.23 -0.41 48.20
CA MET A 1 -31.43 -0.46 46.94
C MET A 1 -29.96 -0.32 47.29
N TYR A 2 -29.26 -1.45 47.42
CA TYR A 2 -27.81 -1.50 47.67
C TYR A 2 -27.07 -1.52 46.33
N LEU A 3 -26.23 -0.51 46.06
CA LEU A 3 -25.28 -0.51 44.96
C LEU A 3 -23.95 -1.09 45.46
N GLN A 4 -23.66 -2.32 45.04
CA GLN A 4 -22.38 -2.99 45.24
C GLN A 4 -21.33 -2.38 44.28
N ARG A 5 -20.32 -1.70 44.84
CA ARG A 5 -19.08 -1.37 44.11
C ARG A 5 -18.30 -2.68 43.88
N ARG A 6 -18.25 -3.15 42.64
CA ARG A 6 -17.26 -4.17 42.23
C ARG A 6 -15.91 -3.48 42.04
N SER A 7 -14.94 -3.90 42.83
CA SER A 7 -13.52 -3.61 42.68
C SER A 7 -13.01 -4.18 41.36
N ILE A 8 -12.19 -3.38 40.67
CA ILE A 8 -11.45 -3.79 39.47
C ILE A 8 -10.33 -4.72 39.94
N CYS A 9 -10.40 -6.00 39.57
CA CYS A 9 -9.29 -6.94 39.74
C CYS A 9 -8.13 -6.49 38.85
N SER A 10 -7.01 -6.12 39.46
CA SER A 10 -5.73 -5.98 38.78
C SER A 10 -5.24 -7.38 38.40
N VAL A 11 -5.36 -7.75 37.12
CA VAL A 11 -4.67 -8.91 36.56
C VAL A 11 -3.18 -8.56 36.48
N SER A 12 -2.33 -9.18 37.30
CA SER A 12 -0.89 -9.10 37.12
C SER A 12 -0.54 -9.94 35.90
N ILE A 13 -0.35 -9.27 34.75
CA ILE A 13 0.21 -9.90 33.57
C ILE A 13 1.69 -10.14 33.86
N ASP A 14 2.11 -11.41 33.80
CA ASP A 14 3.50 -11.77 33.93
C ASP A 14 4.31 -11.15 32.79
N ARG A 15 5.06 -10.10 33.12
CA ARG A 15 5.67 -9.19 32.13
C ARG A 15 6.70 -9.92 31.27
N GLU A 16 7.43 -10.86 31.86
CA GLU A 16 8.51 -11.62 31.20
C GLU A 16 7.98 -12.53 30.09
N ILE A 17 6.94 -13.33 30.38
CA ILE A 17 6.34 -14.26 29.42
C ILE A 17 5.73 -13.50 28.23
N PHE A 18 5.08 -12.37 28.48
CA PHE A 18 4.51 -11.53 27.43
C PHE A 18 5.59 -10.91 26.54
N THR A 19 6.70 -10.42 27.12
CA THR A 19 7.80 -9.84 26.34
C THR A 19 8.53 -10.88 25.49
N ASP A 20 8.75 -12.09 26.00
CA ASP A 20 9.50 -13.12 25.27
C ASP A 20 8.70 -13.71 24.13
N LYS A 21 7.41 -14.03 24.34
CA LYS A 21 6.54 -14.51 23.26
C LYS A 21 6.28 -13.42 22.22
N LEU A 22 6.06 -12.16 22.62
CA LEU A 22 5.88 -11.05 21.67
C LEU A 22 7.17 -10.76 20.89
N SER A 23 8.33 -10.82 21.53
CA SER A 23 9.64 -10.67 20.90
C SER A 23 9.91 -11.81 19.91
N ALA A 24 9.64 -13.05 20.30
CA ALA A 24 9.77 -14.22 19.43
C ALA A 24 8.81 -14.13 18.22
N MET A 25 7.57 -13.71 18.43
CA MET A 25 6.58 -13.54 17.37
C MET A 25 6.93 -12.39 16.42
N ILE A 26 7.39 -11.24 16.94
CA ILE A 26 7.91 -10.13 16.13
C ILE A 26 9.15 -10.59 15.34
N LYS A 27 10.06 -11.35 15.97
CA LYS A 27 11.25 -11.90 15.31
C LYS A 27 10.88 -12.91 14.23
N ALA A 28 9.97 -13.86 14.49
CA ALA A 28 9.50 -14.83 13.50
C ALA A 28 8.82 -14.14 12.32
N VAL A 29 7.90 -13.20 12.56
CA VAL A 29 7.24 -12.46 11.47
C VAL A 29 8.25 -11.60 10.70
N LEU A 30 9.14 -10.88 11.38
CA LEU A 30 10.21 -10.12 10.71
C LEU A 30 11.17 -11.04 9.97
N LEU A 31 11.53 -12.20 10.51
CA LEU A 31 12.43 -13.16 9.89
C LEU A 31 11.77 -13.80 8.66
N THR A 32 10.49 -14.16 8.70
CA THR A 32 9.76 -14.67 7.53
C THR A 32 9.58 -13.60 6.46
N ILE A 33 9.33 -12.34 6.83
CA ILE A 33 9.32 -11.19 5.91
C ILE A 33 10.72 -10.95 5.33
N ILE A 34 11.76 -11.02 6.16
CA ILE A 34 13.15 -10.82 5.75
C ILE A 34 13.59 -11.98 4.85
N LEU A 35 13.34 -13.24 5.18
CA LEU A 35 13.66 -14.43 4.39
C LEU A 35 12.88 -14.48 3.07
N GLY A 36 11.61 -14.04 3.07
CA GLY A 36 10.84 -13.81 1.85
C GLY A 36 11.41 -12.68 0.98
N LEU A 37 12.16 -11.74 1.55
CA LEU A 37 12.84 -10.65 0.85
C LEU A 37 14.33 -10.93 0.52
N THR A 38 15.00 -11.83 1.26
CA THR A 38 16.44 -12.13 1.17
C THR A 38 16.77 -13.46 0.49
N SER A 39 15.79 -14.31 0.21
CA SER A 39 15.93 -15.47 -0.70
C SER A 39 16.38 -15.06 -2.12
N CYS A 40 16.33 -13.77 -2.45
CA CYS A 40 16.91 -13.20 -3.67
C CYS A 40 18.35 -12.65 -3.51
N SER A 41 18.89 -12.58 -2.29
CA SER A 41 20.19 -11.94 -1.96
C SER A 41 21.26 -12.91 -1.47
N LEU A 42 20.89 -14.09 -0.95
CA LEU A 42 21.82 -15.05 -0.34
C LEU A 42 22.65 -15.89 -1.34
N SER A 43 22.37 -15.86 -2.64
CA SER A 43 23.23 -16.51 -3.65
C SER A 43 24.55 -15.77 -3.90
N VAL A 44 24.67 -14.51 -3.43
CA VAL A 44 25.82 -13.63 -3.72
C VAL A 44 26.94 -13.74 -2.67
N GLN A 45 26.67 -14.27 -1.48
CA GLN A 45 27.59 -14.12 -0.34
C GLN A 45 28.66 -15.22 -0.20
N ARG A 46 28.74 -16.22 -1.09
CA ARG A 46 29.64 -17.40 -0.94
C ARG A 46 30.88 -17.45 -1.84
N ARG A 47 31.13 -16.50 -2.75
CA ARG A 47 32.28 -16.58 -3.69
C ARG A 47 33.05 -15.26 -3.73
N GLY A 48 34.29 -15.26 -3.22
CA GLY A 48 35.13 -14.09 -2.96
C GLY A 48 35.55 -13.20 -4.16
N PRO A 49 36.59 -12.36 -4.02
CA PRO A 49 36.80 -11.12 -4.78
C PRO A 49 37.12 -11.27 -6.28
N ALA A 50 37.30 -12.49 -6.79
CA ALA A 50 37.34 -12.74 -8.24
C ALA A 50 35.94 -12.67 -8.90
N SER A 51 34.86 -12.50 -8.13
CA SER A 51 33.48 -12.48 -8.61
C SER A 51 32.89 -11.08 -8.86
N GLU A 52 33.60 -9.98 -8.58
CA GLU A 52 33.07 -8.64 -8.83
C GLU A 52 32.87 -8.37 -10.33
N LEU A 53 33.79 -8.85 -11.19
CA LEU A 53 33.68 -8.78 -12.66
C LEU A 53 32.60 -9.72 -13.22
N ASP A 54 32.48 -10.95 -12.70
CA ASP A 54 31.41 -11.90 -13.07
C ASP A 54 30.01 -11.41 -12.65
N CYS A 55 29.94 -10.63 -11.56
CA CYS A 55 28.72 -9.96 -11.13
C CYS A 55 28.30 -8.89 -12.15
N PHE A 56 29.23 -8.09 -12.67
CA PHE A 56 28.94 -7.07 -13.69
C PHE A 56 28.52 -7.65 -15.05
N GLU A 57 29.05 -8.81 -15.45
CA GLU A 57 28.65 -9.51 -16.67
C GLU A 57 27.28 -10.20 -16.52
N THR A 58 26.97 -10.73 -15.34
CA THR A 58 25.63 -11.22 -14.97
C THR A 58 24.61 -10.07 -14.88
N ILE A 59 25.04 -8.89 -14.44
CA ILE A 59 24.25 -7.64 -14.39
C ILE A 59 23.94 -7.12 -15.80
N SER A 60 24.91 -7.12 -16.72
CA SER A 60 24.69 -6.76 -18.13
C SER A 60 23.67 -7.69 -18.78
N ASN A 61 23.77 -9.00 -18.53
CA ASN A 61 22.81 -9.99 -19.00
C ASN A 61 21.40 -9.84 -18.41
N MET A 62 21.26 -9.37 -17.16
CA MET A 62 19.96 -9.06 -16.54
C MET A 62 19.32 -7.78 -17.09
N ILE A 63 20.11 -6.78 -17.47
CA ILE A 63 19.62 -5.48 -17.99
C ILE A 63 18.97 -5.63 -19.37
N SER A 64 19.41 -6.60 -20.18
CA SER A 64 18.79 -6.93 -21.47
C SER A 64 17.36 -7.48 -21.36
N LYS A 65 16.92 -7.93 -20.17
CA LYS A 65 15.59 -8.52 -19.94
C LYS A 65 14.65 -7.56 -19.19
N LYS A 66 13.85 -6.79 -19.95
CA LYS A 66 12.55 -6.08 -19.68
C LYS A 66 12.11 -5.56 -18.28
N ASN A 67 12.87 -5.68 -17.19
CA ASN A 67 12.52 -5.20 -15.84
C ASN A 67 13.58 -4.25 -15.23
N SER A 68 14.31 -3.51 -16.06
CA SER A 68 15.48 -2.70 -15.65
C SER A 68 15.15 -1.50 -14.75
N PHE A 69 14.01 -0.83 -14.91
CA PHE A 69 13.75 0.44 -14.21
C PHE A 69 13.59 0.30 -12.69
N THR A 70 12.80 -0.68 -12.24
CA THR A 70 12.56 -0.92 -10.81
C THR A 70 13.85 -1.35 -10.11
N TRP A 71 14.72 -2.07 -10.82
CA TRP A 71 16.02 -2.49 -10.31
C TRP A 71 17.01 -1.33 -10.22
N VAL A 72 17.18 -0.54 -11.29
CA VAL A 72 18.06 0.66 -11.30
C VAL A 72 17.65 1.60 -10.16
N ARG A 73 16.35 1.82 -9.97
CA ARG A 73 15.84 2.63 -8.87
C ARG A 73 16.15 2.07 -7.48
N LYS A 74 16.06 0.74 -7.30
CA LYS A 74 16.42 0.08 -6.03
C LYS A 74 17.92 0.20 -5.75
N GLN A 75 18.77 0.08 -6.77
CA GLN A 75 20.21 0.24 -6.63
C GLN A 75 20.60 1.69 -6.29
N VAL A 76 20.02 2.68 -6.96
CA VAL A 76 20.24 4.09 -6.60
C VAL A 76 19.79 4.37 -5.16
N GLN A 77 18.71 3.74 -4.70
CA GLN A 77 18.25 3.89 -3.31
C GLN A 77 19.13 3.20 -2.28
N SER A 78 19.69 2.02 -2.56
CA SER A 78 20.62 1.33 -1.66
C SER A 78 21.95 2.07 -1.55
N LEU A 79 22.38 2.72 -2.64
CA LEU A 79 23.61 3.51 -2.71
C LEU A 79 23.60 4.73 -1.78
N LYS A 80 22.45 5.21 -1.32
CA LYS A 80 22.38 6.31 -0.32
C LYS A 80 23.14 6.02 0.96
N TRP A 81 23.29 4.74 1.30
CA TRP A 81 23.95 4.28 2.50
C TRP A 81 25.38 3.78 2.25
N GLN A 82 25.87 3.93 1.02
CA GLN A 82 27.21 3.48 0.60
C GLN A 82 28.22 4.63 0.63
N SER A 83 29.51 4.29 0.63
CA SER A 83 30.59 5.28 0.59
C SER A 83 30.55 6.12 -0.70
N ARG A 84 31.02 7.37 -0.64
CA ARG A 84 31.11 8.25 -1.82
C ARG A 84 31.92 7.63 -2.96
N ARG A 85 32.93 6.82 -2.63
CA ARG A 85 33.74 6.08 -3.62
C ARG A 85 32.90 5.06 -4.39
N ALA A 86 32.06 4.29 -3.70
CA ALA A 86 31.16 3.32 -4.34
C ALA A 86 30.09 4.00 -5.22
N GLN A 87 29.55 5.13 -4.76
CA GLN A 87 28.62 5.94 -5.54
C GLN A 87 29.27 6.49 -6.82
N LEU A 88 30.54 6.94 -6.75
CA LEU A 88 31.29 7.41 -7.91
C LEU A 88 31.65 6.27 -8.88
N SER A 89 32.07 5.10 -8.39
CA SER A 89 32.33 3.94 -9.25
C SER A 89 31.07 3.51 -10.02
N MET A 90 29.91 3.52 -9.38
CA MET A 90 28.65 3.23 -10.06
C MET A 90 28.27 4.31 -11.07
N LEU A 91 28.52 5.60 -10.77
CA LEU A 91 28.31 6.68 -11.73
C LEU A 91 29.16 6.48 -12.99
N THR A 92 30.43 6.10 -12.83
CA THR A 92 31.34 5.76 -13.94
C THR A 92 30.82 4.58 -14.75
N TRP A 93 30.35 3.53 -14.07
CA TRP A 93 29.74 2.37 -14.72
C TRP A 93 28.47 2.75 -15.51
N PHE A 94 27.58 3.56 -14.93
CA PHE A 94 26.39 4.06 -15.63
C PHE A 94 26.77 4.84 -16.88
N ALA A 95 27.80 5.68 -16.81
CA ALA A 95 28.24 6.49 -17.94
C ALA A 95 28.84 5.65 -19.07
N GLN A 96 29.57 4.57 -18.74
CA GLN A 96 30.11 3.63 -19.73
C GLN A 96 29.01 2.87 -20.46
N ASN A 97 27.91 2.56 -19.76
CA ASN A 97 26.82 1.72 -20.28
C ASN A 97 25.55 2.51 -20.66
N ILE A 98 25.58 3.85 -20.59
CA ILE A 98 24.39 4.69 -20.79
C ILE A 98 23.74 4.53 -22.18
N TRP A 99 24.53 4.09 -23.15
CA TRP A 99 24.12 3.87 -24.54
C TRP A 99 23.20 2.67 -24.72
N GLU A 100 23.18 1.74 -23.76
CA GLU A 100 22.40 0.51 -23.83
C GLU A 100 20.92 0.73 -23.46
N SER A 101 20.60 1.80 -22.71
CA SER A 101 19.26 1.96 -22.14
C SER A 101 18.97 3.39 -21.63
N PRO A 102 17.85 4.03 -22.06
CA PRO A 102 17.36 5.29 -21.49
C PRO A 102 17.13 5.25 -19.97
N GLN A 103 16.89 4.05 -19.41
CA GLN A 103 16.70 3.85 -17.98
C GLN A 103 18.00 3.99 -17.19
N LEU A 104 19.15 3.60 -17.76
CA LEU A 104 20.47 3.83 -17.16
C LEU A 104 20.78 5.32 -17.09
N ALA A 105 20.39 6.06 -18.13
CA ALA A 105 20.54 7.51 -18.18
C ALA A 105 19.70 8.24 -17.10
N GLN A 106 18.48 7.77 -16.84
CA GLN A 106 17.67 8.27 -15.72
C GLN A 106 18.24 7.91 -14.34
N GLY A 107 18.74 6.69 -14.17
CA GLY A 107 19.42 6.26 -12.94
C GLY A 107 20.64 7.12 -12.63
N MET A 108 21.42 7.42 -13.67
CA MET A 108 22.57 8.32 -13.59
C MET A 108 22.18 9.75 -13.19
N ALA A 109 21.17 10.34 -13.84
CA ALA A 109 20.69 11.69 -13.50
C ALA A 109 20.18 11.78 -12.04
N GLN A 110 19.51 10.73 -11.55
CA GLN A 110 19.10 10.63 -10.16
C GLN A 110 20.30 10.54 -9.21
N LEU A 111 21.30 9.72 -9.53
CA LEU A 111 22.51 9.57 -8.73
C LEU A 111 23.31 10.88 -8.67
N MET A 112 23.44 11.59 -9.80
CA MET A 112 24.09 12.90 -9.86
C MET A 112 23.38 13.94 -8.98
N THR A 113 22.04 13.94 -9.00
CA THR A 113 21.21 14.79 -8.14
C THR A 113 21.45 14.50 -6.66
N GLU A 114 21.53 13.22 -6.29
CA GLU A 114 21.76 12.81 -4.90
C GLU A 114 23.18 13.12 -4.42
N LEU A 115 24.16 13.00 -5.30
CA LEU A 115 25.56 13.37 -5.06
C LEU A 115 25.80 14.87 -5.05
N LYS A 116 24.81 15.69 -5.45
CA LYS A 116 24.93 17.15 -5.62
C LYS A 116 26.12 17.54 -6.49
N LEU A 117 26.41 16.74 -7.53
CA LEU A 117 27.54 17.01 -8.42
C LEU A 117 27.31 18.32 -9.18
N THR A 118 28.26 19.23 -9.07
CA THR A 118 28.31 20.42 -9.92
C THR A 118 28.62 20.02 -11.36
N LYS A 119 28.29 20.90 -12.31
CA LYS A 119 28.63 20.70 -13.73
C LYS A 119 30.14 20.46 -13.92
N ALA A 120 30.99 21.23 -13.24
CA ALA A 120 32.44 21.08 -13.32
C ALA A 120 32.94 19.74 -12.77
N GLU A 121 32.39 19.26 -11.65
CA GLU A 121 32.72 17.94 -11.10
C GLU A 121 32.28 16.81 -12.04
N PHE A 122 31.10 16.95 -12.65
CA PHE A 122 30.63 15.99 -13.64
C PHE A 122 31.52 15.95 -14.88
N GLU A 123 31.83 17.11 -15.45
CA GLU A 123 32.68 17.22 -16.64
C GLU A 123 34.09 16.67 -16.38
N LYS A 124 34.59 16.81 -15.14
CA LYS A 124 35.85 16.21 -14.71
C LYS A 124 35.76 14.69 -14.55
N LEU A 125 34.66 14.18 -14.00
CA LEU A 125 34.45 12.75 -13.77
C LEU A 125 34.16 11.98 -15.07
N LEU A 126 33.46 12.61 -16.02
CA LEU A 126 32.91 11.98 -17.22
C LEU A 126 33.04 12.89 -18.46
N PRO A 127 34.28 13.21 -18.88
CA PRO A 127 34.53 14.20 -19.94
C PRO A 127 34.00 13.79 -21.32
N ASP A 128 33.89 12.49 -21.58
CA ASP A 128 33.38 11.99 -22.86
C ASP A 128 31.86 12.09 -22.96
N LEU A 129 31.17 11.93 -21.82
CA LEU A 129 29.72 11.99 -21.76
C LEU A 129 29.19 13.44 -21.79
N SER A 130 29.92 14.38 -21.22
CA SER A 130 29.58 15.81 -21.29
C SER A 130 29.64 16.37 -22.72
N LYS A 131 30.41 15.72 -23.60
CA LYS A 131 30.52 16.04 -25.04
C LYS A 131 29.55 15.25 -25.92
N SER A 132 28.70 14.40 -25.32
CA SER A 132 27.76 13.57 -26.07
C SER A 132 26.78 14.40 -26.89
N LYS A 133 26.67 14.10 -28.19
CA LYS A 133 25.66 14.68 -29.08
C LYS A 133 24.27 14.07 -28.92
N ARG A 134 24.08 13.07 -28.06
CA ARG A 134 22.79 12.37 -27.89
C ARG A 134 22.03 12.80 -26.63
N PHE A 135 22.75 13.15 -25.56
CA PHE A 135 22.17 13.48 -24.27
C PHE A 135 22.64 14.86 -23.81
N HIS A 136 21.70 15.70 -23.39
CA HIS A 136 21.97 16.96 -22.72
C HIS A 136 21.60 16.83 -21.24
N PHE A 137 22.56 17.11 -20.36
CA PHE A 137 22.32 17.19 -18.92
C PHE A 137 21.99 18.63 -18.55
N ASP A 138 20.77 18.88 -18.10
CA ASP A 138 20.34 20.19 -17.62
C ASP A 138 20.55 20.30 -16.11
N TYR A 139 21.33 21.29 -15.70
CA TYR A 139 21.70 21.57 -14.31
C TYR A 139 20.91 22.74 -13.71
N ARG A 140 19.94 23.33 -14.43
CA ARG A 140 19.21 24.54 -14.00
C ARG A 140 18.23 24.31 -12.86
N PHE A 141 17.90 23.06 -12.54
CA PHE A 141 17.01 22.70 -11.43
C PHE A 141 17.84 22.14 -10.26
N PRO A 142 17.31 22.09 -9.02
CA PRO A 142 17.97 21.36 -7.91
C PRO A 142 18.12 19.85 -8.18
N LYS A 143 17.77 19.37 -9.38
CA LYS A 143 17.94 18.03 -9.90
C LYS A 143 18.56 18.12 -11.29
N VAL A 144 19.52 17.26 -11.56
CA VAL A 144 20.05 17.08 -12.90
C VAL A 144 19.01 16.31 -13.71
N VAL A 145 18.59 16.86 -14.85
CA VAL A 145 17.62 16.23 -15.76
C VAL A 145 18.34 15.84 -17.04
N LEU A 146 18.16 14.60 -17.48
CA LEU A 146 18.65 14.14 -18.77
C LEU A 146 17.59 14.41 -19.84
N ILE A 147 17.98 15.16 -20.86
CA ILE A 147 17.14 15.51 -22.02
C ILE A 147 17.79 14.89 -23.25
N ASP A 148 17.05 14.08 -24.00
CA ASP A 148 17.48 13.62 -25.32
C ASP A 148 17.62 14.84 -26.26
N ASN A 149 18.68 14.93 -27.05
CA ASN A 149 18.92 16.09 -27.92
C ASN A 149 17.82 16.31 -28.98
N GLU A 150 17.10 15.27 -29.42
CA GLU A 150 15.90 15.46 -30.26
C GLU A 150 14.77 16.16 -29.47
N SER A 151 14.62 15.84 -28.19
CA SER A 151 13.70 16.54 -27.29
C SER A 151 14.21 17.93 -26.91
N ALA A 152 15.53 18.13 -26.81
CA ALA A 152 16.15 19.43 -26.52
C ALA A 152 15.89 20.46 -27.62
N GLN A 153 15.69 20.04 -28.88
CA GLN A 153 15.24 20.95 -29.94
C GLN A 153 13.80 21.45 -29.73
N PHE A 154 12.93 20.65 -29.09
CA PHE A 154 11.60 21.08 -28.66
C PHE A 154 11.62 22.01 -27.45
N PHE A 155 12.63 21.91 -26.56
CA PHE A 155 12.79 22.81 -25.41
C PHE A 155 13.46 24.15 -25.76
N LYS A 156 13.97 24.34 -26.98
CA LYS A 156 14.63 25.60 -27.40
C LYS A 156 13.67 26.75 -27.74
N LYS A 157 12.36 26.50 -27.76
CA LYS A 157 11.32 27.53 -27.85
C LYS A 157 10.34 27.36 -26.70
N GLU A 158 10.81 27.53 -25.47
CA GLU A 158 9.90 27.75 -24.34
C GLU A 158 9.16 29.05 -24.59
N ILE A 159 7.85 28.95 -24.81
CA ILE A 159 6.95 30.08 -24.67
C ILE A 159 6.97 30.45 -23.18
N SER A 160 7.46 31.66 -22.86
CA SER A 160 7.47 32.13 -21.48
C SER A 160 6.04 32.37 -21.00
N VAL A 161 5.83 32.20 -19.70
CA VAL A 161 4.58 32.58 -19.01
C VAL A 161 4.15 34.02 -19.39
N ASP A 162 5.13 34.87 -19.68
CA ASP A 162 4.92 36.26 -20.06
C ASP A 162 4.20 36.41 -21.41
N GLN A 163 4.43 35.52 -22.38
CA GLN A 163 3.70 35.55 -23.67
C GLN A 163 2.20 35.19 -23.49
N ILE A 164 1.88 34.41 -22.47
CA ILE A 164 0.51 34.03 -22.13
C ILE A 164 -0.19 35.19 -21.43
N ALA A 165 0.53 35.84 -20.52
CA ALA A 165 0.07 37.05 -19.85
C ALA A 165 -0.19 38.19 -20.82
N GLU A 166 0.70 38.38 -21.79
CA GLU A 166 0.53 39.36 -22.85
C GLU A 166 -0.71 39.06 -23.71
N LEU A 167 -0.91 37.80 -24.10
CA LEU A 167 -2.04 37.39 -24.94
C LEU A 167 -3.42 37.59 -24.29
N PHE A 168 -3.47 37.50 -22.96
CA PHE A 168 -4.71 37.62 -22.18
C PHE A 168 -4.80 38.92 -21.38
N LYS A 169 -3.83 39.84 -21.55
CA LYS A 169 -3.70 41.08 -20.76
C LYS A 169 -3.84 40.80 -19.25
N LEU A 170 -3.21 39.72 -18.78
CA LEU A 170 -3.31 39.26 -17.41
C LEU A 170 -2.58 40.25 -16.50
N ASP A 171 -3.25 40.69 -15.44
CA ASP A 171 -2.64 41.53 -14.41
C ASP A 171 -1.52 40.78 -13.65
N ASP A 172 -0.67 41.54 -12.95
CA ASP A 172 0.48 41.00 -12.22
C ASP A 172 0.06 39.98 -11.14
N GLU A 173 -1.13 40.16 -10.55
CA GLU A 173 -1.68 39.23 -9.55
C GLU A 173 -2.01 37.88 -10.19
N PHE A 174 -2.66 37.89 -11.36
CA PHE A 174 -2.96 36.69 -12.13
C PHE A 174 -1.67 36.03 -12.64
N LEU A 175 -0.69 36.81 -13.09
CA LEU A 175 0.64 36.34 -13.48
C LEU A 175 1.35 35.60 -12.35
N GLU A 176 1.29 36.13 -11.12
CA GLU A 176 1.85 35.49 -9.95
C GLU A 176 1.10 34.19 -9.62
N VAL A 177 -0.24 34.20 -9.69
CA VAL A 177 -1.08 33.00 -9.55
C VAL A 177 -0.70 31.95 -10.59
N TYR A 178 -0.54 32.37 -11.84
CA TYR A 178 -0.21 31.52 -12.96
C TYR A 178 1.18 30.93 -12.81
N ARG A 179 2.21 31.72 -12.48
CA ARG A 179 3.58 31.24 -12.26
C ARG A 179 3.65 30.22 -11.13
N ASN A 180 2.94 30.48 -10.03
CA ASN A 180 2.86 29.53 -8.92
C ASN A 180 2.14 28.23 -9.31
N ASN A 181 1.06 28.32 -10.09
CA ASN A 181 0.31 27.14 -10.55
C ASN A 181 1.01 26.41 -11.72
N SER A 182 1.78 27.10 -12.56
CA SER A 182 2.50 26.52 -13.70
C SER A 182 3.72 25.73 -13.24
N GLN A 183 4.36 26.14 -12.13
CA GLN A 183 5.40 25.34 -11.46
C GLN A 183 4.86 24.01 -10.91
N GLU A 184 3.56 23.96 -10.57
CA GLU A 184 2.88 22.72 -10.15
C GLU A 184 2.12 22.02 -11.30
N SER A 185 2.02 22.67 -12.46
CA SER A 185 1.29 22.15 -13.62
C SER A 185 1.98 20.91 -14.16
N LEU A 186 1.19 19.88 -14.45
CA LEU A 186 1.68 18.65 -15.06
C LEU A 186 1.66 18.70 -16.60
N LEU A 187 1.36 19.87 -17.19
CA LEU A 187 1.36 20.08 -18.64
C LEU A 187 2.79 20.10 -19.19
N THR A 188 3.02 19.34 -20.25
CA THR A 188 4.27 19.34 -21.02
C THR A 188 4.37 20.60 -21.88
N ALA A 189 5.57 20.95 -22.35
CA ALA A 189 5.77 22.08 -23.25
C ALA A 189 4.90 21.98 -24.53
N GLY A 190 4.74 20.77 -25.08
CA GLY A 190 3.85 20.53 -26.23
C GLY A 190 2.38 20.78 -25.91
N GLU A 191 1.90 20.33 -24.74
CA GLU A 191 0.54 20.62 -24.27
C GLU A 191 0.32 22.12 -24.05
N TRP A 192 1.33 22.84 -23.55
CA TRP A 192 1.26 24.29 -23.42
C TRP A 192 1.14 25.00 -24.77
N ASN A 193 1.96 24.62 -25.74
CA ASN A 193 1.93 25.20 -27.08
C ASN A 193 0.59 24.96 -27.77
N GLU A 194 0.04 23.74 -27.65
CA GLU A 194 -1.27 23.41 -28.18
C GLU A 194 -2.36 24.25 -27.52
N LEU A 195 -2.34 24.38 -26.18
CA LEU A 195 -3.30 25.18 -25.45
C LEU A 195 -3.30 26.64 -25.92
N LEU A 196 -2.11 27.21 -26.12
CA LEU A 196 -1.95 28.57 -26.62
C LEU A 196 -2.43 28.73 -28.06
N ALA A 197 -2.19 27.72 -28.91
CA ALA A 197 -2.69 27.72 -30.27
C ALA A 197 -4.23 27.73 -30.31
N GLN A 198 -4.89 27.05 -29.37
CA GLN A 198 -6.35 27.11 -29.24
C GLN A 198 -6.83 28.49 -28.76
N PHE A 199 -6.11 29.11 -27.83
CA PHE A 199 -6.48 30.42 -27.29
C PHE A 199 -6.27 31.57 -28.28
N LYS A 200 -5.27 31.49 -29.16
CA LYS A 200 -5.08 32.45 -30.25
C LYS A 200 -6.25 32.53 -31.22
N LYS A 201 -7.09 31.50 -31.28
CA LYS A 201 -8.29 31.44 -32.14
C LYS A 201 -9.53 32.09 -31.51
N LEU A 202 -9.46 32.51 -30.24
CA LEU A 202 -10.58 33.11 -29.52
C LEU A 202 -10.58 34.63 -29.68
N ASP A 203 -11.78 35.19 -29.81
CA ASP A 203 -11.99 36.64 -29.77
C ASP A 203 -11.74 37.18 -28.36
N GLU A 204 -11.43 38.48 -28.23
CA GLU A 204 -11.10 39.09 -26.93
C GLU A 204 -12.24 38.94 -25.91
N SER A 205 -13.49 39.03 -26.35
CA SER A 205 -14.69 38.83 -25.50
C SER A 205 -14.86 37.39 -25.01
N GLU A 206 -14.20 36.40 -25.63
CA GLU A 206 -14.26 34.99 -25.25
C GLU A 206 -13.14 34.60 -24.27
N ARG A 207 -12.20 35.52 -23.98
CA ARG A 207 -11.03 35.28 -23.14
C ARG A 207 -11.32 35.60 -21.67
N ASP A 208 -12.13 34.77 -21.02
CA ASP A 208 -12.39 34.88 -19.58
C ASP A 208 -11.17 34.42 -18.76
N SER A 209 -10.48 35.38 -18.13
CA SER A 209 -9.30 35.13 -17.30
C SER A 209 -9.60 34.27 -16.07
N VAL A 210 -10.79 34.41 -15.46
CA VAL A 210 -11.21 33.60 -14.30
C VAL A 210 -11.39 32.14 -14.71
N VAL A 211 -12.03 31.89 -15.86
CA VAL A 211 -12.17 30.53 -16.40
C VAL A 211 -10.80 29.95 -16.74
N LEU A 212 -9.93 30.72 -17.40
CA LEU A 212 -8.57 30.31 -17.73
C LEU A 212 -7.77 29.90 -16.49
N GLY A 213 -7.81 30.72 -15.43
CA GLY A 213 -7.10 30.49 -14.18
C GLY A 213 -7.50 29.18 -13.50
N ARG A 214 -8.75 28.75 -13.70
CA ARG A 214 -9.28 27.48 -13.16
C ARG A 214 -9.11 26.29 -14.13
N LEU A 215 -8.98 26.56 -15.43
CA LEU A 215 -8.86 25.54 -16.47
C LEU A 215 -7.51 24.81 -16.40
N ILE A 216 -6.42 25.54 -16.19
CA ILE A 216 -5.06 24.98 -16.16
C ILE A 216 -4.87 23.98 -14.99
N PRO A 217 -5.22 24.33 -13.74
CA PRO A 217 -5.17 23.37 -12.64
C PRO A 217 -6.12 22.18 -12.89
N TYR A 218 -7.26 22.40 -13.55
CA TYR A 218 -8.17 21.32 -13.93
C TYR A 218 -7.55 20.34 -14.93
N PHE A 219 -6.87 20.81 -15.98
CA PHE A 219 -6.16 19.93 -16.92
C PHE A 219 -5.08 19.09 -16.23
N SER A 220 -4.39 19.67 -15.26
CA SER A 220 -3.43 18.94 -14.42
C SER A 220 -4.07 17.85 -13.56
N THR A 221 -5.40 17.81 -13.44
CA THR A 221 -6.11 16.70 -12.77
C THR A 221 -6.38 15.49 -13.67
N LEU A 222 -6.29 15.64 -14.98
CA LEU A 222 -6.67 14.62 -15.96
C LEU A 222 -5.54 13.60 -16.18
N ALA A 223 -5.88 12.41 -16.68
CA ALA A 223 -4.86 11.44 -17.12
C ALA A 223 -4.11 12.01 -18.32
N PRO A 224 -2.85 11.62 -18.59
CA PRO A 224 -2.07 12.16 -19.70
C PRO A 224 -2.83 12.14 -21.05
N LYS A 225 -3.48 11.02 -21.40
CA LYS A 225 -4.29 10.92 -22.63
C LYS A 225 -5.49 11.87 -22.64
N GLU A 226 -6.22 11.96 -21.53
CA GLU A 226 -7.39 12.84 -21.40
C GLU A 226 -7.00 14.31 -21.38
N ARG A 227 -5.82 14.62 -20.83
CA ARG A 227 -5.27 15.96 -20.72
C ARG A 227 -4.90 16.52 -22.08
N VAL A 228 -4.21 15.74 -22.91
CA VAL A 228 -3.93 16.12 -24.30
C VAL A 228 -5.21 16.43 -25.06
N LEU A 229 -6.26 15.60 -24.90
CA LEU A 229 -7.56 15.84 -25.52
C LEU A 229 -8.21 17.13 -25.00
N ALA A 230 -8.23 17.32 -23.68
CA ALA A 230 -8.84 18.51 -23.07
C ALA A 230 -8.10 19.80 -23.47
N VAL A 231 -6.77 19.73 -23.61
CA VAL A 231 -5.92 20.83 -24.09
C VAL A 231 -6.26 21.19 -25.54
N ARG A 232 -6.39 20.20 -26.44
CA ARG A 232 -6.83 20.41 -27.83
C ARG A 232 -8.24 21.01 -27.93
N GLU A 233 -9.08 20.68 -26.96
CA GLU A 233 -10.44 21.20 -26.82
C GLU A 233 -10.49 22.53 -26.02
N GLY A 234 -9.34 23.12 -25.65
CA GLY A 234 -9.26 24.26 -24.72
C GLY A 234 -10.16 25.44 -25.05
N ALA A 235 -10.33 25.76 -26.33
CA ALA A 235 -11.26 26.79 -26.81
C ALA A 235 -12.73 26.49 -26.43
N SER A 236 -13.14 25.22 -26.49
CA SER A 236 -14.50 24.79 -26.12
C SER A 236 -14.79 25.01 -24.63
N PHE A 237 -13.78 24.89 -23.77
CA PHE A 237 -13.92 25.17 -22.34
C PHE A 237 -14.16 26.65 -22.06
N LEU A 238 -13.48 27.55 -22.78
CA LEU A 238 -13.66 28.99 -22.59
C LEU A 238 -15.00 29.48 -23.18
N LYS A 239 -15.45 28.90 -24.30
CA LYS A 239 -16.78 29.19 -24.87
C LYS A 239 -17.94 28.58 -24.08
N GLY A 240 -17.68 27.72 -23.11
CA GLY A 240 -18.74 27.04 -22.36
C GLY A 240 -19.56 26.06 -23.20
N ASP A 241 -18.97 25.42 -24.21
CA ASP A 241 -19.66 24.50 -25.12
C ASP A 241 -20.24 23.28 -24.38
N SER A 242 -21.55 23.32 -24.13
CA SER A 242 -22.28 22.27 -23.40
C SER A 242 -22.42 20.96 -24.17
N SER A 243 -22.13 20.93 -25.47
CA SER A 243 -22.13 19.70 -26.26
C SER A 243 -20.96 18.78 -25.90
N ASN A 244 -19.87 19.34 -25.35
CA ASN A 244 -18.71 18.58 -24.90
C ASN A 244 -18.87 18.11 -23.43
N PRO A 245 -18.95 16.79 -23.16
CA PRO A 245 -19.13 16.27 -21.81
C PRO A 245 -18.02 16.67 -20.82
N ARG A 246 -16.80 16.94 -21.30
CA ARG A 246 -15.68 17.39 -20.46
C ARG A 246 -15.88 18.82 -19.99
N VAL A 247 -16.39 19.69 -20.88
CA VAL A 247 -16.74 21.08 -20.56
C VAL A 247 -17.86 21.10 -19.52
N VAL A 248 -18.92 20.30 -19.72
CA VAL A 248 -20.00 20.14 -18.73
C VAL A 248 -19.44 19.68 -17.37
N THR A 249 -18.51 18.72 -17.37
CA THR A 249 -17.87 18.22 -16.15
C THR A 249 -17.02 19.30 -15.47
N PHE A 250 -16.31 20.13 -16.23
CA PHE A 250 -15.54 21.27 -15.73
C PHE A 250 -16.45 22.31 -15.07
N TYR A 251 -17.50 22.79 -15.75
CA TYR A 251 -18.42 23.78 -15.18
C TYR A 251 -19.21 23.24 -13.97
N LYS A 252 -19.55 21.94 -13.95
CA LYS A 252 -20.10 21.28 -12.74
C LYS A 252 -19.14 21.35 -11.55
N LYS A 253 -17.81 21.34 -11.78
CA LYS A 253 -16.82 21.56 -10.72
C LYS A 253 -16.74 23.03 -10.33
N MET A 254 -16.78 23.96 -11.29
CA MET A 254 -16.76 25.41 -11.03
C MET A 254 -17.93 25.84 -10.13
N LYS A 255 -19.15 25.35 -10.42
CA LYS A 255 -20.33 25.60 -9.58
C LYS A 255 -20.17 25.14 -8.12
N LYS A 256 -19.36 24.11 -7.86
CA LYS A 256 -19.03 23.68 -6.48
C LYS A 256 -18.11 24.67 -5.78
N PHE A 257 -17.23 25.34 -6.51
CA PHE A 257 -16.35 26.37 -5.97
C PHE A 257 -17.11 27.65 -5.66
N GLU A 258 -18.02 28.08 -6.54
CA GLU A 258 -18.94 29.19 -6.27
C GLU A 258 -19.80 28.94 -5.02
N GLY A 259 -20.35 27.73 -4.88
CA GLY A 259 -21.08 27.36 -3.67
C GLY A 259 -20.23 27.36 -2.39
N TYR A 260 -18.92 27.13 -2.51
CA TYR A 260 -17.99 27.23 -1.39
C TYR A 260 -17.60 28.68 -1.09
N GLN A 261 -17.40 29.50 -2.12
CA GLN A 261 -17.16 30.94 -2.00
C GLN A 261 -18.27 31.61 -1.20
N LYS A 262 -19.54 31.35 -1.52
CA LYS A 262 -20.70 31.87 -0.76
C LYS A 262 -20.65 31.50 0.73
N LYS A 263 -20.18 30.29 1.07
CA LYS A 263 -20.01 29.86 2.47
C LYS A 263 -18.87 30.62 3.16
N LEU A 264 -17.80 30.95 2.44
CA LEU A 264 -16.71 31.76 2.97
C LEU A 264 -17.14 33.21 3.17
N GLU A 265 -17.90 33.78 2.23
CA GLU A 265 -18.45 35.13 2.34
C GLU A 265 -19.29 35.26 3.61
N ILE A 266 -20.17 34.28 3.89
CA ILE A 266 -20.95 34.22 5.14
C ILE A 266 -20.03 34.10 6.37
N LYS A 267 -19.03 33.22 6.31
CA LYS A 267 -18.08 33.00 7.42
C LYS A 267 -17.30 34.27 7.79
N PHE A 268 -17.04 35.15 6.82
CA PHE A 268 -16.24 36.36 7.00
C PHE A 268 -17.08 37.66 7.01
N GLN A 269 -18.41 37.58 7.22
CA GLN A 269 -19.31 38.74 7.24
C GLN A 269 -18.96 39.80 8.30
N GLY A 270 -18.22 39.44 9.35
CA GLY A 270 -17.83 40.38 10.43
C GLY A 270 -16.53 41.16 10.18
N LEU A 271 -15.90 41.02 9.01
CA LEU A 271 -14.67 41.74 8.65
C LEU A 271 -14.98 42.96 7.76
N SER A 272 -14.02 43.88 7.62
CA SER A 272 -14.13 44.93 6.61
C SER A 272 -14.24 44.32 5.20
N GLU A 273 -14.88 45.02 4.25
CA GLU A 273 -15.14 44.44 2.93
C GLU A 273 -13.83 44.06 2.18
N SER A 274 -12.77 44.86 2.34
CA SER A 274 -11.44 44.53 1.78
C SER A 274 -10.82 43.29 2.44
N GLU A 275 -10.83 43.20 3.77
CA GLU A 275 -10.32 42.02 4.48
C GLU A 275 -11.15 40.76 4.17
N LYS A 276 -12.46 40.90 4.07
CA LYS A 276 -13.38 39.82 3.69
C LYS A 276 -13.03 39.31 2.30
N GLN A 277 -12.88 40.18 1.31
CA GLN A 277 -12.50 39.80 -0.06
C GLN A 277 -11.15 39.07 -0.10
N ILE A 278 -10.12 39.60 0.57
CA ILE A 278 -8.79 38.98 0.67
C ILE A 278 -8.88 37.58 1.30
N ASN A 279 -9.61 37.45 2.41
CA ASN A 279 -9.73 36.17 3.12
C ASN A 279 -10.56 35.14 2.35
N VAL A 280 -11.64 35.56 1.68
CA VAL A 280 -12.45 34.70 0.81
C VAL A 280 -11.60 34.20 -0.36
N MET A 281 -10.92 35.10 -1.08
CA MET A 281 -10.06 34.76 -2.21
C MET A 281 -8.96 33.78 -1.82
N LYS A 282 -8.22 34.06 -0.74
CA LYS A 282 -7.15 33.19 -0.24
C LYS A 282 -7.66 31.81 0.15
N ALA A 283 -8.78 31.74 0.87
CA ALA A 283 -9.36 30.47 1.31
C ALA A 283 -9.96 29.66 0.15
N LEU A 284 -10.59 30.33 -0.82
CA LEU A 284 -11.13 29.72 -2.03
C LEU A 284 -10.01 29.13 -2.88
N LYS A 285 -8.99 29.92 -3.19
CA LYS A 285 -7.81 29.48 -3.97
C LYS A 285 -7.14 28.26 -3.35
N THR A 286 -6.95 28.28 -2.03
CA THR A 286 -6.37 27.14 -1.30
C THR A 286 -7.26 25.90 -1.43
N TYR A 287 -8.57 26.05 -1.29
CA TYR A 287 -9.52 24.96 -1.44
C TYR A 287 -9.58 24.40 -2.86
N GLU A 288 -9.59 25.27 -3.87
CA GLU A 288 -9.57 24.89 -5.28
C GLU A 288 -8.31 24.08 -5.60
N ASN A 289 -7.13 24.59 -5.23
CA ASN A 289 -5.85 23.93 -5.46
C ASN A 289 -5.78 22.55 -4.78
N LEU A 290 -6.21 22.44 -3.51
CA LEU A 290 -6.26 21.14 -2.83
C LEU A 290 -7.28 20.21 -3.47
N SER A 291 -8.49 20.69 -3.77
CA SER A 291 -9.56 19.89 -4.37
C SER A 291 -9.14 19.31 -5.73
N LEU A 292 -8.46 20.10 -6.56
CA LEU A 292 -7.93 19.66 -7.85
C LEU A 292 -6.71 18.75 -7.67
N SER A 293 -5.74 19.15 -6.85
CA SER A 293 -4.53 18.36 -6.61
C SER A 293 -4.83 16.96 -6.05
N CYS A 294 -5.81 16.84 -5.16
CA CYS A 294 -6.24 15.58 -4.56
C CYS A 294 -7.00 14.68 -5.54
N ARG A 295 -7.69 15.28 -6.52
CA ARG A 295 -8.40 14.55 -7.59
C ARG A 295 -7.52 14.24 -8.79
N SER A 296 -6.29 14.76 -8.81
CA SER A 296 -5.38 14.50 -9.92
C SER A 296 -5.08 13.01 -10.04
N LYS A 297 -5.11 12.52 -11.28
CA LYS A 297 -4.64 11.17 -11.62
C LYS A 297 -3.10 11.06 -11.50
N GLY A 298 -2.38 12.19 -11.48
CA GLY A 298 -0.94 12.25 -11.20
C GLY A 298 -0.59 12.25 -9.71
N GLN A 299 0.71 12.26 -9.40
CA GLN A 299 1.22 12.37 -8.02
C GLN A 299 1.61 13.82 -7.69
N THR A 300 0.68 14.56 -7.10
CA THR A 300 0.87 15.95 -6.64
C THR A 300 1.50 16.02 -5.25
N PHE A 301 2.00 17.18 -4.84
CA PHE A 301 2.50 17.40 -3.47
C PHE A 301 1.42 17.11 -2.43
N ALA A 302 0.20 17.63 -2.65
CA ALA A 302 -0.95 17.38 -1.77
C ALA A 302 -1.26 15.87 -1.61
N LYS A 303 -1.27 15.09 -2.71
CA LYS A 303 -1.47 13.63 -2.64
C LYS A 303 -0.34 12.92 -1.90
N ARG A 304 0.92 13.34 -2.07
CA ARG A 304 2.04 12.77 -1.31
C ARG A 304 1.91 13.03 0.18
N GLN A 305 1.50 14.24 0.55
CA GLN A 305 1.29 14.59 1.95
C GLN A 305 0.08 13.83 2.53
N ALA A 306 -1.01 13.75 1.78
CA ALA A 306 -2.17 12.95 2.14
C ALA A 306 -1.84 11.46 2.26
N ALA A 307 -0.96 10.91 1.41
CA ALA A 307 -0.48 9.54 1.53
C ALA A 307 0.31 9.31 2.82
N LYS A 308 1.21 10.24 3.19
CA LYS A 308 1.91 10.17 4.48
C LYS A 308 0.95 10.23 5.67
N ASN A 309 0.00 11.16 5.64
CA ASN A 309 -1.01 11.32 6.69
C ASN A 309 -1.96 10.12 6.74
N GLY A 310 -2.35 9.59 5.58
CA GLY A 310 -3.17 8.39 5.43
C GLY A 310 -2.45 7.16 5.99
N THR A 311 -1.16 6.97 5.71
CA THR A 311 -0.38 5.90 6.36
C THR A 311 -0.39 6.04 7.87
N LYS A 312 -0.11 7.23 8.42
CA LYS A 312 -0.18 7.46 9.87
C LYS A 312 -1.57 7.16 10.43
N PHE A 313 -2.62 7.59 9.72
CA PHE A 313 -4.00 7.36 10.09
C PHE A 313 -4.34 5.87 10.14
N PHE A 314 -4.12 5.14 9.05
CA PHE A 314 -4.46 3.71 8.98
C PHE A 314 -3.60 2.87 9.92
N MET A 315 -2.32 3.21 10.10
CA MET A 315 -1.48 2.54 11.10
C MET A 315 -1.96 2.82 12.52
N GLY A 316 -2.22 4.07 12.89
CA GLY A 316 -2.64 4.41 14.25
C GLY A 316 -4.04 3.91 14.58
N VAL A 317 -5.03 4.28 13.77
CA VAL A 317 -6.43 3.94 14.01
C VAL A 317 -6.69 2.46 13.73
N GLY A 318 -6.00 1.88 12.74
CA GLY A 318 -6.15 0.47 12.40
C GLY A 318 -5.72 -0.47 13.52
N LEU A 319 -4.64 -0.16 14.23
CA LEU A 319 -4.21 -0.96 15.37
C LEU A 319 -5.17 -0.86 16.54
N VAL A 320 -5.56 0.36 16.92
CA VAL A 320 -6.53 0.57 18.02
C VAL A 320 -7.84 -0.13 17.71
N SER A 321 -8.33 -0.04 16.47
CA SER A 321 -9.54 -0.73 16.04
C SER A 321 -9.39 -2.24 16.09
N THR A 322 -8.26 -2.79 15.65
CA THR A 322 -8.03 -4.24 15.68
C THR A 322 -7.99 -4.76 17.11
N SER A 323 -7.25 -4.08 18.00
CA SER A 323 -7.21 -4.43 19.42
C SER A 323 -8.58 -4.32 20.08
N GLY A 324 -9.32 -3.24 19.82
CA GLY A 324 -10.66 -3.04 20.37
C GLY A 324 -11.66 -4.08 19.89
N SER A 325 -11.69 -4.38 18.59
CA SER A 325 -12.56 -5.39 18.01
C SER A 325 -12.19 -6.79 18.49
N TYR A 326 -10.90 -7.13 18.58
CA TYR A 326 -10.46 -8.41 19.12
C TYR A 326 -10.90 -8.57 20.58
N PHE A 327 -10.67 -7.54 21.41
CA PHE A 327 -11.06 -7.55 22.83
C PHE A 327 -12.58 -7.68 22.98
N TYR A 328 -13.36 -6.90 22.22
CA TYR A 328 -14.81 -6.96 22.28
C TYR A 328 -15.35 -8.32 21.85
N ASN A 329 -14.81 -8.90 20.77
CA ASN A 329 -15.31 -10.18 20.29
C ASN A 329 -14.89 -11.32 21.22
N ASN A 330 -13.68 -11.29 21.80
CA ASN A 330 -13.14 -12.34 22.70
C ASN A 330 -13.18 -11.95 24.18
N TRP A 331 -14.16 -11.14 24.57
CA TRP A 331 -14.32 -10.67 25.95
C TRP A 331 -14.75 -11.80 26.89
N ASP A 332 -15.39 -12.83 26.34
CA ASP A 332 -15.90 -14.04 26.98
C ASP A 332 -14.80 -15.10 27.21
N LYS A 333 -13.74 -15.10 26.40
CA LYS A 333 -12.63 -16.06 26.52
C LYS A 333 -11.71 -15.77 27.70
N GLU A 334 -11.06 -16.80 28.24
CA GLU A 334 -10.02 -16.65 29.26
C GLU A 334 -8.80 -15.89 28.69
N LYS A 335 -8.14 -15.07 29.53
CA LYS A 335 -7.03 -14.19 29.09
C LYS A 335 -5.70 -14.88 29.38
N ASP A 336 -5.55 -16.06 28.82
CA ASP A 336 -4.38 -16.91 28.93
C ASP A 336 -3.30 -16.55 27.90
N SER A 337 -2.23 -17.35 27.84
CA SER A 337 -1.15 -17.11 26.88
C SER A 337 -1.59 -17.28 25.41
N LYS A 338 -2.57 -18.15 25.12
CA LYS A 338 -3.15 -18.33 23.77
C LYS A 338 -3.96 -17.10 23.36
N TRP A 339 -4.69 -16.48 24.29
CA TRP A 339 -5.43 -15.25 24.05
C TRP A 339 -4.51 -14.08 23.68
N TYR A 340 -3.44 -13.87 24.45
CA TYR A 340 -2.47 -12.81 24.16
C TYR A 340 -1.65 -13.10 22.90
N GLY A 341 -1.32 -14.36 22.62
CA GLY A 341 -0.65 -14.77 21.38
C GLY A 341 -1.50 -14.43 20.15
N ASN A 342 -2.78 -14.79 20.16
CA ASN A 342 -3.71 -14.48 19.08
C ASN A 342 -3.91 -12.96 18.90
N LEU A 343 -4.03 -12.20 20.00
CA LEU A 343 -4.10 -10.73 19.94
C LEU A 343 -2.84 -10.14 19.31
N GLY A 344 -1.66 -10.58 19.76
CA GLY A 344 -0.39 -10.14 19.21
C GLY A 344 -0.30 -10.40 17.72
N TYR A 345 -0.66 -11.61 17.30
CA TYR A 345 -0.69 -12.01 15.90
C TYR A 345 -1.64 -11.13 15.07
N ASP A 346 -2.87 -10.91 15.53
CA ASP A 346 -3.86 -10.07 14.83
C ASP A 346 -3.38 -8.60 14.74
N ILE A 347 -2.67 -8.07 15.76
CA ILE A 347 -2.08 -6.72 15.72
C ILE A 347 -0.95 -6.62 14.68
N VAL A 348 -0.05 -7.61 14.64
CA VAL A 348 1.10 -7.60 13.71
C VAL A 348 0.61 -7.74 12.27
N THR A 349 -0.30 -8.67 12.01
CA THR A 349 -0.90 -8.85 10.69
C THR A 349 -1.66 -7.57 10.29
N ALA A 350 -2.52 -7.01 11.14
CA ALA A 350 -3.18 -5.75 10.86
C ALA A 350 -2.21 -4.60 10.56
N SER A 351 -1.04 -4.54 11.22
CA SER A 351 0.00 -3.54 10.91
C SER A 351 0.49 -3.67 9.47
N ILE A 352 0.81 -4.90 9.05
CA ILE A 352 1.32 -5.19 7.69
C ILE A 352 0.25 -4.86 6.65
N PHE A 353 -0.99 -5.30 6.86
CA PHE A 353 -2.10 -5.05 5.94
C PHE A 353 -2.44 -3.58 5.85
N ASN A 354 -2.52 -2.85 6.97
CA ASN A 354 -2.78 -1.40 6.97
C ASN A 354 -1.66 -0.62 6.28
N PHE A 355 -0.40 -1.03 6.43
CA PHE A 355 0.72 -0.43 5.72
C PHE A 355 0.61 -0.65 4.21
N ALA A 356 0.36 -1.89 3.77
CA ALA A 356 0.18 -2.23 2.36
C ALA A 356 -1.02 -1.47 1.76
N PHE A 357 -2.15 -1.44 2.47
CA PHE A 357 -3.35 -0.70 2.11
C PHE A 357 -3.06 0.79 1.93
N ALA A 358 -2.39 1.42 2.89
CA ALA A 358 -2.02 2.83 2.80
C ALA A 358 -1.08 3.13 1.64
N LYS A 359 -0.14 2.22 1.33
CA LYS A 359 0.76 2.34 0.16
C LYS A 359 -0.02 2.26 -1.15
N ILE A 360 -0.97 1.34 -1.26
CA ILE A 360 -1.79 1.19 -2.45
C ILE A 360 -2.66 2.43 -2.68
N LEU A 361 -3.35 2.91 -1.63
CA LEU A 361 -4.15 4.14 -1.70
C LEU A 361 -3.30 5.38 -2.01
N GLY A 362 -2.10 5.48 -1.43
CA GLY A 362 -1.19 6.59 -1.67
C GLY A 362 -0.61 6.66 -3.09
N ASN A 363 -0.73 5.56 -3.85
CA ASN A 363 -0.30 5.44 -5.25
C ASN A 363 -1.48 5.21 -6.21
N ASN A 364 -2.68 5.68 -5.86
CA ASN A 364 -3.92 5.50 -6.63
C ASN A 364 -4.00 6.28 -7.96
N GLN A 365 -2.92 6.34 -8.73
CA GLN A 365 -2.97 6.87 -10.10
C GLN A 365 -3.93 6.04 -10.98
N SER A 366 -4.19 4.80 -10.58
CA SER A 366 -5.16 3.92 -11.20
C SER A 366 -6.57 4.12 -10.64
N GLY A 367 -7.59 3.87 -11.48
CA GLY A 367 -8.99 3.93 -11.05
C GLY A 367 -9.34 2.91 -9.97
N PHE A 368 -10.58 2.98 -9.47
CA PHE A 368 -11.08 2.10 -8.41
C PHE A 368 -10.86 0.62 -8.72
N ALA A 369 -11.35 0.12 -9.87
CA ALA A 369 -11.27 -1.29 -10.24
C ALA A 369 -9.82 -1.84 -10.25
N THR A 370 -8.89 -1.13 -10.92
CA THR A 370 -7.49 -1.52 -10.95
C THR A 370 -6.85 -1.50 -9.56
N THR A 371 -7.24 -0.55 -8.72
CA THR A 371 -6.74 -0.46 -7.34
C THR A 371 -7.27 -1.62 -6.51
N SER A 372 -8.55 -1.97 -6.64
CA SER A 372 -9.16 -3.12 -5.98
C SER A 372 -8.53 -4.45 -6.39
N VAL A 373 -8.26 -4.67 -7.69
CA VAL A 373 -7.57 -5.88 -8.18
C VAL A 373 -6.15 -5.96 -7.62
N LYS A 374 -5.39 -4.86 -7.66
CA LYS A 374 -4.02 -4.81 -7.09
C LYS A 374 -4.03 -5.08 -5.59
N SER A 375 -5.00 -4.53 -4.87
CA SER A 375 -5.19 -4.80 -3.44
C SER A 375 -5.52 -6.25 -3.17
N TYR A 376 -6.47 -6.83 -3.90
CA TYR A 376 -6.85 -8.23 -3.72
C TYR A 376 -5.66 -9.18 -3.95
N ALA A 377 -4.89 -8.95 -5.02
CA ALA A 377 -3.69 -9.75 -5.30
C ALA A 377 -2.59 -9.54 -4.24
N THR A 378 -2.39 -8.31 -3.76
CA THR A 378 -1.41 -8.02 -2.71
C THR A 378 -1.82 -8.69 -1.40
N PHE A 379 -3.10 -8.60 -1.03
CA PHE A 379 -3.63 -9.24 0.16
C PHE A 379 -3.59 -10.76 0.02
N ALA A 380 -3.75 -11.34 -1.16
CA ALA A 380 -3.62 -12.79 -1.34
C ALA A 380 -2.23 -13.32 -0.99
N GLY A 381 -1.18 -12.59 -1.38
CA GLY A 381 0.18 -12.92 -0.96
C GLY A 381 0.38 -12.76 0.55
N LEU A 382 -0.17 -11.69 1.15
CA LEU A 382 -0.06 -11.45 2.59
C LEU A 382 -0.86 -12.46 3.42
N ASP A 383 -2.07 -12.83 2.99
CA ASP A 383 -2.92 -13.82 3.64
C ASP A 383 -2.24 -15.19 3.61
N PHE A 384 -1.60 -15.57 2.50
CA PHE A 384 -0.85 -16.82 2.43
C PHE A 384 0.30 -16.84 3.43
N LEU A 385 1.14 -15.79 3.49
CA LEU A 385 2.23 -15.71 4.46
C LEU A 385 1.73 -15.67 5.91
N SER A 386 0.63 -14.94 6.13
CA SER A 386 -0.05 -14.86 7.41
C SER A 386 -0.52 -16.25 7.83
N ALA A 387 -1.20 -16.99 6.95
CA ALA A 387 -1.70 -18.34 7.19
C ALA A 387 -0.60 -19.32 7.56
N GLN A 388 0.53 -19.31 6.84
CA GLN A 388 1.69 -20.15 7.17
C GLN A 388 2.23 -19.84 8.57
N ALA A 389 2.43 -18.55 8.89
CA ALA A 389 2.84 -18.14 10.22
C ALA A 389 1.79 -18.48 11.30
N TYR A 390 0.50 -18.53 10.95
CA TYR A 390 -0.55 -18.95 11.89
C TYR A 390 -0.47 -20.44 12.18
N SER A 391 -0.25 -21.27 11.16
CA SER A 391 -0.10 -22.71 11.32
C SER A 391 1.15 -23.02 12.17
N GLU A 392 2.28 -22.34 11.94
CA GLU A 392 3.48 -22.52 12.77
C GLU A 392 3.28 -22.11 14.24
N LEU A 393 2.49 -21.06 14.51
CA LEU A 393 2.31 -20.52 15.87
C LEU A 393 1.17 -21.18 16.66
N PHE A 394 0.13 -21.64 15.97
CA PHE A 394 -1.13 -22.09 16.59
C PHE A 394 -1.67 -23.40 16.01
N GLY A 395 -0.99 -23.98 15.03
CA GLY A 395 -1.23 -25.34 14.54
C GLY A 395 -0.90 -26.37 15.62
N VAL A 396 -1.40 -27.60 15.41
CA VAL A 396 -1.08 -28.71 16.29
C VAL A 396 0.35 -29.14 16.01
N SER A 397 1.23 -29.04 17.01
CA SER A 397 2.61 -29.49 16.84
C SER A 397 2.72 -31.01 16.97
N LYS A 398 3.70 -31.62 16.31
CA LYS A 398 3.97 -33.07 16.46
C LYS A 398 4.26 -33.41 17.93
N ASP A 399 4.93 -32.52 18.65
CA ASP A 399 5.26 -32.71 20.06
C ASP A 399 4.01 -32.72 20.94
N ASP A 400 3.05 -31.83 20.70
CA ASP A 400 1.76 -31.83 21.42
C ASP A 400 0.97 -33.11 21.15
N ALA A 401 0.97 -33.59 19.89
CA ALA A 401 0.31 -34.84 19.53
C ALA A 401 1.00 -36.07 20.15
N VAL A 402 2.33 -36.06 20.26
CA VAL A 402 3.11 -37.09 20.96
C VAL A 402 2.84 -37.07 22.46
N GLU A 403 2.82 -35.89 23.08
CA GLU A 403 2.47 -35.73 24.49
C GLU A 403 1.07 -36.27 24.75
N ARG A 404 0.10 -35.90 23.91
CA ARG A 404 -1.28 -36.37 24.01
C ARG A 404 -1.40 -37.89 23.82
N LEU A 405 -0.63 -38.48 22.90
CA LEU A 405 -0.56 -39.93 22.74
C LEU A 405 -0.05 -40.60 24.02
N ASN A 406 1.05 -40.08 24.59
CA ASN A 406 1.62 -40.63 25.81
C ASN A 406 0.64 -40.51 27.00
N GLU A 407 -0.12 -39.43 27.09
CA GLU A 407 -1.18 -39.27 28.08
C GLU A 407 -2.29 -40.32 27.93
N ILE A 408 -2.72 -40.61 26.70
CA ILE A 408 -3.74 -41.63 26.42
C ILE A 408 -3.21 -43.01 26.79
N VAL A 409 -1.99 -43.35 26.37
CA VAL A 409 -1.35 -44.64 26.60
C VAL A 409 -1.06 -44.90 28.08
N ALA A 410 -0.79 -43.86 28.86
CA ALA A 410 -0.55 -43.98 30.30
C ALA A 410 -1.81 -44.38 31.11
N GLN A 411 -2.99 -44.37 30.48
CA GLN A 411 -4.26 -44.66 31.16
C GLN A 411 -4.61 -46.15 31.05
N PRO A 412 -5.21 -46.75 32.09
CA PRO A 412 -5.62 -48.16 32.05
C PRO A 412 -6.66 -48.46 30.96
N GLU A 413 -7.36 -47.43 30.48
CA GLU A 413 -8.40 -47.47 29.44
C GLU A 413 -7.89 -46.96 28.08
N ALA A 414 -6.57 -46.96 27.85
CA ALA A 414 -5.95 -46.39 26.65
C ALA A 414 -6.59 -46.88 25.34
N ARG A 415 -6.86 -48.19 25.25
CA ARG A 415 -7.47 -48.81 24.07
C ARG A 415 -8.86 -48.25 23.77
N GLU A 416 -9.71 -48.16 24.79
CA GLU A 416 -11.06 -47.60 24.66
C GLU A 416 -11.02 -46.13 24.20
N LYS A 417 -10.04 -45.36 24.70
CA LYS A 417 -9.86 -43.96 24.29
C LYS A 417 -9.38 -43.80 22.86
N LEU A 418 -8.50 -44.68 22.39
CA LEU A 418 -8.08 -44.70 20.99
C LEU A 418 -9.23 -45.14 20.08
N GLU A 419 -10.00 -46.15 20.47
CA GLU A 419 -11.22 -46.56 19.77
C GLU A 419 -12.23 -45.41 19.69
N GLN A 420 -12.46 -44.70 20.79
CA GLN A 420 -13.33 -43.53 20.80
C GLN A 420 -12.83 -42.44 19.84
N LEU A 421 -11.52 -42.16 19.84
CA LEU A 421 -10.91 -41.20 18.93
C LEU A 421 -11.11 -41.58 17.47
N PHE A 422 -10.92 -42.86 17.12
CA PHE A 422 -11.15 -43.32 15.75
C PHE A 422 -12.61 -43.21 15.34
N ASN A 423 -13.54 -43.58 16.22
CA ASN A 423 -14.98 -43.44 15.98
C ASN A 423 -15.39 -41.96 15.81
N GLU A 424 -14.82 -41.06 16.62
CA GLU A 424 -15.03 -39.61 16.50
C GLU A 424 -14.55 -39.12 15.12
N LEU A 425 -13.34 -39.50 14.72
CA LEU A 425 -12.78 -39.11 13.42
C LEU A 425 -13.52 -39.73 12.23
N GLU A 426 -13.93 -41.00 12.31
CA GLU A 426 -14.71 -41.66 11.25
C GLU A 426 -16.09 -41.02 11.05
N SER A 427 -16.65 -40.40 12.10
CA SER A 427 -17.91 -39.67 12.03
C SER A 427 -17.81 -38.29 11.36
N GLU A 428 -16.59 -37.77 11.21
CA GLU A 428 -16.33 -36.50 10.53
C GLU A 428 -16.28 -36.68 9.00
N ASP A 429 -16.70 -35.67 8.25
CA ASP A 429 -16.62 -35.67 6.77
C ASP A 429 -15.20 -35.27 6.34
N LEU A 430 -14.31 -36.26 6.37
CA LEU A 430 -12.87 -36.07 6.18
C LEU A 430 -12.44 -36.12 4.71
N ASP A 431 -11.39 -35.36 4.37
CA ASP A 431 -10.74 -35.46 3.06
C ASP A 431 -10.16 -36.88 2.84
N GLY A 432 -10.11 -37.34 1.59
CA GLY A 432 -9.81 -38.72 1.23
C GLY A 432 -8.43 -39.21 1.70
N ASP A 433 -7.43 -38.32 1.77
CA ASP A 433 -6.11 -38.67 2.31
C ASP A 433 -6.16 -38.92 3.84
N VAL A 434 -7.00 -38.18 4.56
CA VAL A 434 -7.23 -38.32 6.00
C VAL A 434 -8.03 -39.59 6.29
N GLN A 435 -9.03 -39.86 5.46
CA GLN A 435 -9.85 -41.06 5.57
C GLN A 435 -9.02 -42.34 5.37
N LYS A 436 -7.96 -42.27 4.56
CA LYS A 436 -7.00 -43.36 4.39
C LYS A 436 -6.21 -43.66 5.67
N VAL A 437 -5.73 -42.63 6.38
CA VAL A 437 -5.02 -42.80 7.66
C VAL A 437 -5.91 -43.50 8.69
N ILE A 438 -7.18 -43.11 8.76
CA ILE A 438 -8.15 -43.73 9.67
C ILE A 438 -8.45 -45.16 9.26
N THR A 439 -8.68 -45.41 7.96
CA THR A 439 -8.94 -46.77 7.46
C THR A 439 -7.78 -47.71 7.78
N ASP A 440 -6.54 -47.27 7.57
CA ASP A 440 -5.34 -48.04 7.91
C ASP A 440 -5.26 -48.33 9.42
N LEU A 441 -5.61 -47.36 10.27
CA LEU A 441 -5.58 -47.51 11.73
C LEU A 441 -6.71 -48.39 12.27
N SER A 442 -7.92 -48.29 11.73
CA SER A 442 -9.06 -49.13 12.11
C SER A 442 -8.78 -50.60 11.82
N GLN A 443 -8.15 -50.90 10.68
CA GLN A 443 -7.73 -52.27 10.34
C GLN A 443 -6.67 -52.81 11.31
N LEU A 444 -5.73 -51.97 11.75
CA LEU A 444 -4.71 -52.36 12.73
C LEU A 444 -5.29 -52.57 14.13
N ASN A 445 -6.27 -51.75 14.52
CA ASN A 445 -6.90 -51.83 15.84
C ASN A 445 -7.75 -53.10 16.04
N GLU A 446 -8.33 -53.65 14.96
CA GLU A 446 -9.08 -54.92 15.02
C GLU A 446 -8.18 -56.15 15.24
N VAL A 447 -6.90 -56.07 14.85
CA VAL A 447 -6.03 -57.27 14.71
C VAL A 447 -4.86 -57.29 15.70
N SER A 448 -4.39 -56.13 16.18
CA SER A 448 -3.18 -56.02 17.00
C SER A 448 -3.45 -55.69 18.48
N SER A 449 -2.49 -56.04 19.35
CA SER A 449 -2.48 -55.53 20.73
C SER A 449 -1.99 -54.09 20.79
N LEU A 450 -2.33 -53.35 21.84
CA LEU A 450 -1.87 -51.97 22.02
C LEU A 450 -0.33 -51.89 22.06
N GLU A 451 0.32 -52.87 22.69
CA GLU A 451 1.79 -52.94 22.71
C GLU A 451 2.39 -53.13 21.32
N GLU A 452 1.75 -53.94 20.46
CA GLU A 452 2.18 -54.16 19.08
C GLU A 452 2.00 -52.91 18.21
N MET A 453 0.89 -52.19 18.40
CA MET A 453 0.64 -50.90 17.73
C MET A 453 1.67 -49.84 18.13
N LEU A 454 2.09 -49.81 19.40
CA LEU A 454 3.08 -48.85 19.88
C LEU A 454 4.53 -49.24 19.57
N ALA A 455 4.79 -50.52 19.31
CA ALA A 455 6.13 -51.03 18.97
C ALA A 455 6.55 -50.71 17.52
N SER A 456 5.58 -50.57 16.61
CA SER A 456 5.82 -50.18 15.22
C SER A 456 5.94 -48.66 15.09
N GLU A 457 7.07 -48.17 14.57
CA GLU A 457 7.24 -46.73 14.32
C GLU A 457 6.21 -46.21 13.31
N GLU A 458 5.88 -46.99 12.27
CA GLU A 458 4.87 -46.60 11.28
C GLU A 458 3.49 -46.44 11.92
N THR A 459 3.09 -47.39 12.76
CA THR A 459 1.79 -47.34 13.45
C THR A 459 1.76 -46.18 14.45
N ARG A 460 2.87 -45.95 15.15
CA ARG A 460 3.03 -44.82 16.05
C ARG A 460 2.92 -43.48 15.32
N GLU A 461 3.51 -43.34 14.13
CA GLU A 461 3.38 -42.13 13.31
C GLU A 461 1.94 -41.89 12.87
N LYS A 462 1.23 -42.94 12.42
CA LYS A 462 -0.20 -42.84 12.08
C LYS A 462 -1.05 -42.47 13.29
N LEU A 463 -0.76 -43.01 14.48
CA LEU A 463 -1.44 -42.62 15.73
C LEU A 463 -1.21 -41.14 16.07
N ILE A 464 0.02 -40.65 15.92
CA ILE A 464 0.35 -39.22 16.13
C ILE A 464 -0.42 -38.36 15.12
N GLU A 465 -0.51 -38.78 13.86
CA GLU A 465 -1.28 -38.08 12.82
C GLU A 465 -2.78 -38.04 13.15
N ALA A 466 -3.38 -39.17 13.54
CA ALA A 466 -4.78 -39.25 13.96
C ALA A 466 -5.07 -38.36 15.17
N ILE A 467 -4.18 -38.36 16.17
CA ILE A 467 -4.31 -37.47 17.33
C ILE A 467 -4.18 -36.00 16.93
N SER A 468 -3.26 -35.67 16.01
CA SER A 468 -3.12 -34.32 15.49
C SER A 468 -4.41 -33.84 14.81
N LEU A 469 -5.04 -34.72 14.02
CA LEU A 469 -6.31 -34.46 13.37
C LEU A 469 -7.45 -34.28 14.37
N ASP A 470 -7.56 -35.14 15.39
CA ASP A 470 -8.55 -35.00 16.45
C ASP A 470 -8.43 -33.65 17.16
N MET A 471 -7.19 -33.29 17.56
CA MET A 471 -6.89 -32.00 18.16
C MET A 471 -7.23 -30.83 17.23
N TYR A 472 -7.01 -30.99 15.92
CA TYR A 472 -7.39 -30.01 14.92
C TYR A 472 -8.91 -29.85 14.84
N TYR A 473 -9.67 -30.93 14.70
CA TYR A 473 -11.12 -30.88 14.51
C TYR A 473 -11.83 -30.29 15.73
N LYS A 474 -11.36 -30.63 16.95
CA LYS A 474 -11.85 -30.06 18.22
C LYS A 474 -11.70 -28.54 18.31
N ASP A 475 -10.68 -27.98 17.65
CA ASP A 475 -10.41 -26.54 17.59
C ASP A 475 -10.89 -25.88 16.28
N SER A 476 -11.39 -26.64 15.30
CA SER A 476 -11.74 -26.17 13.95
C SER A 476 -13.10 -25.44 13.91
N GLY A 477 -13.38 -24.74 12.80
CA GLY A 477 -14.68 -24.12 12.57
C GLY A 477 -15.65 -25.07 11.85
N ASP A 478 -16.92 -24.70 11.73
CA ASP A 478 -17.97 -25.53 11.13
C ASP A 478 -17.97 -25.55 9.59
N TRP A 479 -17.38 -24.53 8.93
CA TRP A 479 -17.55 -24.36 7.47
C TRP A 479 -16.32 -24.69 6.65
N ILE A 480 -15.12 -24.53 7.20
CA ILE A 480 -13.87 -24.76 6.47
C ILE A 480 -12.99 -25.66 7.35
N ARG A 481 -12.80 -26.90 6.90
CA ARG A 481 -12.07 -27.94 7.61
C ARG A 481 -11.12 -28.69 6.65
N THR A 482 -9.95 -28.13 6.39
CA THR A 482 -8.96 -28.71 5.46
C THR A 482 -7.92 -29.62 6.14
N GLY A 483 -7.95 -29.75 7.46
CA GLY A 483 -6.91 -30.45 8.23
C GLY A 483 -5.72 -29.56 8.62
N ASP A 484 -5.65 -28.32 8.10
CA ASP A 484 -4.59 -27.36 8.43
C ASP A 484 -5.18 -25.97 8.77
N LYS A 485 -4.91 -25.48 9.99
CA LYS A 485 -5.42 -24.18 10.47
C LYS A 485 -4.93 -23.01 9.62
N GLY A 486 -3.75 -23.13 9.00
CA GLY A 486 -3.23 -22.12 8.07
C GLY A 486 -4.08 -22.04 6.81
N THR A 487 -4.29 -23.17 6.16
CA THR A 487 -5.05 -23.31 4.92
C THR A 487 -6.50 -22.88 5.10
N ASP A 488 -7.15 -23.28 6.20
CA ASP A 488 -8.50 -22.81 6.53
C ASP A 488 -8.58 -21.29 6.62
N ARG A 489 -7.60 -20.69 7.32
CA ARG A 489 -7.51 -19.24 7.48
C ARG A 489 -7.32 -18.53 6.13
N TYR A 490 -6.43 -19.07 5.28
CA TYR A 490 -6.21 -18.54 3.94
C TYR A 490 -7.50 -18.58 3.11
N LEU A 491 -8.20 -19.72 3.06
CA LEU A 491 -9.43 -19.88 2.30
C LEU A 491 -10.54 -18.95 2.81
N PHE A 492 -10.71 -18.86 4.13
CA PHE A 492 -11.65 -17.94 4.75
C PHE A 492 -11.37 -16.48 4.36
N HIS A 493 -10.11 -16.03 4.48
CA HIS A 493 -9.73 -14.67 4.11
C HIS A 493 -9.91 -14.44 2.61
N ARG A 494 -9.72 -15.45 1.76
CA ARG A 494 -9.96 -15.34 0.32
C ARG A 494 -11.42 -15.19 -0.05
N ALA A 495 -12.28 -15.96 0.58
CA ALA A 495 -13.72 -15.77 0.46
C ALA A 495 -14.13 -14.37 0.96
N TYR A 496 -13.67 -13.97 2.15
CA TYR A 496 -14.06 -12.71 2.77
C TYR A 496 -13.60 -11.48 1.95
N ASP A 497 -12.35 -11.45 1.49
CA ASP A 497 -11.78 -10.30 0.81
C ASP A 497 -12.32 -10.07 -0.60
N SER A 498 -12.93 -11.09 -1.22
CA SER A 498 -13.61 -10.93 -2.50
C SER A 498 -14.66 -9.81 -2.44
N ILE A 499 -15.27 -9.61 -1.26
CA ILE A 499 -16.23 -8.55 -0.96
C ILE A 499 -15.58 -7.46 -0.11
N GLY A 500 -14.78 -7.86 0.89
CA GLY A 500 -14.14 -6.96 1.85
C GLY A 500 -13.16 -5.98 1.22
N THR A 501 -12.35 -6.42 0.25
CA THR A 501 -11.31 -5.58 -0.36
C THR A 501 -11.89 -4.44 -1.20
N PRO A 502 -12.81 -4.67 -2.16
CA PRO A 502 -13.43 -3.58 -2.92
C PRO A 502 -14.09 -2.54 -2.01
N LYS A 503 -14.82 -3.00 -0.98
CA LYS A 503 -15.44 -2.12 0.02
C LYS A 503 -14.39 -1.31 0.78
N GLY A 504 -13.37 -1.97 1.31
CA GLY A 504 -12.27 -1.33 2.04
C GLY A 504 -11.60 -0.26 1.19
N ILE A 505 -11.31 -0.53 -0.08
CA ILE A 505 -10.72 0.45 -1.01
C ILE A 505 -11.64 1.64 -1.24
N ALA A 506 -12.96 1.44 -1.37
CA ALA A 506 -13.90 2.55 -1.52
C ALA A 506 -13.88 3.47 -0.29
N VAL A 507 -13.99 2.90 0.91
CA VAL A 507 -13.94 3.64 2.18
C VAL A 507 -12.57 4.32 2.35
N GLY A 508 -11.49 3.61 2.06
CA GLY A 508 -10.13 4.12 2.13
C GLY A 508 -9.88 5.29 1.18
N MET A 509 -10.42 5.25 -0.04
CA MET A 509 -10.37 6.38 -0.98
C MET A 509 -11.16 7.58 -0.46
N VAL A 510 -12.32 7.37 0.17
CA VAL A 510 -13.09 8.46 0.81
C VAL A 510 -12.28 9.11 1.94
N ILE A 511 -11.71 8.30 2.84
CA ILE A 511 -10.85 8.78 3.93
C ILE A 511 -9.65 9.53 3.38
N PHE A 512 -8.94 8.97 2.40
CA PHE A 512 -7.81 9.62 1.75
C PHE A 512 -8.20 10.97 1.15
N ASN A 513 -9.34 11.03 0.46
CA ASN A 513 -9.84 12.28 -0.12
C ASN A 513 -10.21 13.32 0.93
N ILE A 514 -10.75 12.92 2.09
CA ILE A 514 -11.02 13.82 3.21
C ILE A 514 -9.71 14.37 3.77
N LEU A 515 -8.74 13.50 4.06
CA LEU A 515 -7.43 13.88 4.59
C LEU A 515 -6.64 14.77 3.61
N CYS A 516 -6.85 14.57 2.31
CA CYS A 516 -6.21 15.38 1.28
C CYS A 516 -6.89 16.75 1.10
N ARG A 517 -8.21 16.78 0.95
CA ARG A 517 -8.95 18.03 0.62
C ARG A 517 -9.11 18.97 1.79
N ASP A 518 -9.28 18.42 3.01
CA ASP A 518 -9.46 19.21 4.22
C ASP A 518 -8.11 19.44 4.95
N ALA A 519 -6.98 19.41 4.23
CA ALA A 519 -5.64 19.61 4.80
C ALA A 519 -5.46 20.99 5.48
N THR A 520 -6.28 21.98 5.14
CA THR A 520 -6.32 23.29 5.81
C THR A 520 -6.96 23.24 7.20
N ASN A 521 -7.72 22.19 7.51
CA ASN A 521 -8.29 21.95 8.84
C ASN A 521 -8.06 20.48 9.24
N PRO A 522 -6.83 20.12 9.64
CA PRO A 522 -6.44 18.73 9.88
C PRO A 522 -7.24 18.08 11.01
N LYS A 523 -7.63 18.84 12.05
CA LYS A 523 -8.45 18.31 13.16
C LYS A 523 -9.83 17.87 12.68
N LYS A 524 -10.51 18.70 11.88
CA LYS A 524 -11.81 18.37 11.30
C LYS A 524 -11.72 17.23 10.28
N ALA A 525 -10.67 17.24 9.45
CA ALA A 525 -10.40 16.16 8.49
C ALA A 525 -10.21 14.82 9.21
N LEU A 526 -9.39 14.82 10.27
CA LEU A 526 -9.12 13.64 11.08
C LEU A 526 -10.40 13.13 11.76
N ALA A 527 -11.20 14.01 12.37
CA ALA A 527 -12.44 13.63 13.02
C ALA A 527 -13.45 12.97 12.05
N LYS A 528 -13.59 13.52 10.83
CA LYS A 528 -14.44 12.92 9.79
C LYS A 528 -13.89 11.60 9.27
N ALA A 529 -12.58 11.52 9.06
CA ALA A 529 -11.93 10.29 8.62
C ALA A 529 -12.12 9.18 9.67
N LEU A 530 -11.93 9.53 10.94
CA LEU A 530 -12.12 8.64 12.08
C LEU A 530 -13.57 8.16 12.21
N SER A 531 -14.56 9.05 12.07
CA SER A 531 -15.96 8.65 12.18
C SER A 531 -16.39 7.68 11.08
N ILE A 532 -15.95 7.92 9.83
CA ILE A 532 -16.19 7.00 8.71
C ILE A 532 -15.50 5.66 8.96
N TYR A 533 -14.25 5.69 9.42
CA TYR A 533 -13.47 4.49 9.69
C TYR A 533 -14.10 3.65 10.81
N ILE A 534 -14.49 4.27 11.94
CA ILE A 534 -15.14 3.57 13.06
C ILE A 534 -16.48 2.97 12.62
N ALA A 535 -17.31 3.71 11.89
CA ALA A 535 -18.58 3.21 11.39
C ALA A 535 -18.38 1.99 10.46
N ASP A 536 -17.40 2.07 9.56
CA ASP A 536 -17.03 0.97 8.68
C ASP A 536 -16.52 -0.26 9.46
N LYS A 537 -15.69 -0.03 10.48
CA LYS A 537 -15.11 -1.08 11.30
C LYS A 537 -16.10 -1.78 12.21
N ILE A 538 -17.00 -1.05 12.86
CA ILE A 538 -18.08 -1.67 13.65
C ILE A 538 -18.89 -2.62 12.78
N ALA A 539 -19.27 -2.20 11.57
CA ALA A 539 -20.03 -3.05 10.67
C ALA A 539 -19.21 -4.22 10.13
N SER A 540 -17.98 -3.97 9.67
CA SER A 540 -17.12 -5.00 9.06
C SER A 540 -16.63 -6.01 10.07
N ASP A 541 -16.12 -5.56 11.22
CA ASP A 541 -15.52 -6.42 12.22
C ASP A 541 -16.58 -7.28 12.90
N PHE A 542 -17.80 -6.76 13.13
CA PHE A 542 -18.91 -7.58 13.64
C PHE A 542 -19.23 -8.74 12.70
N ILE A 543 -19.36 -8.45 11.39
CA ILE A 543 -19.62 -9.50 10.39
C ILE A 543 -18.42 -10.45 10.30
N TYR A 544 -17.21 -9.90 10.20
CA TYR A 544 -15.97 -10.67 10.09
C TYR A 544 -15.77 -11.63 11.25
N TYR A 545 -15.81 -11.17 12.51
CA TYR A 545 -15.56 -12.04 13.66
C TYR A 545 -16.68 -13.06 13.87
N LYS A 546 -17.94 -12.70 13.57
CA LYS A 546 -19.06 -13.64 13.62
C LYS A 546 -18.93 -14.74 12.58
N LEU A 547 -18.56 -14.40 11.34
CA LEU A 547 -18.31 -15.38 10.28
C LEU A 547 -17.06 -16.19 10.58
N ARG A 548 -15.98 -15.54 11.03
CA ARG A 548 -14.70 -16.19 11.36
C ARG A 548 -14.90 -17.26 12.41
N ARG A 549 -15.50 -16.94 13.56
CA ARG A 549 -15.76 -17.93 14.65
C ARG A 549 -16.52 -19.17 14.18
N LYS A 550 -17.44 -19.01 13.23
CA LYS A 550 -18.18 -20.13 12.64
C LYS A 550 -17.39 -20.86 11.57
N ALA A 551 -16.61 -20.13 10.78
CA ALA A 551 -15.92 -20.71 9.64
C ALA A 551 -14.61 -21.39 10.02
N ILE A 552 -13.84 -20.78 10.92
CA ILE A 552 -12.48 -21.18 11.30
C ILE A 552 -12.19 -20.88 12.78
N ASN A 553 -11.45 -21.77 13.46
CA ASN A 553 -10.82 -21.55 14.77
C ASN A 553 -11.76 -21.04 15.88
N LEU A 554 -12.32 -21.96 16.67
CA LEU A 554 -13.31 -21.65 17.73
C LEU A 554 -12.80 -20.74 18.87
#